data_AF-A0A3Q0DJT1-F1
#
_entry.id   AF-A0A3Q0DJT1-F1
#
_cell.length_a   1.000
_cell.length_b   1.000
_cell.length_c   1.000
_cell.angle_alpha   90.00
_cell.angle_beta   90.00
_cell.angle_gamma   90.00
#
_symmetry.space_group_name_H-M   'P 1'
#
loop_
_entity.id
_entity.type
_entity.pdbx_description
1 polymer ?
#
loop_
_entity_poly.entity_id
_entity_poly.type
_entity_poly.pdbx_seq_one_letter_code
_entity_poly.pdbx_strand_id
1 'polypeptide(L)'
;MSDDMKEKIYKLIKKGLTPSQIGVILRDSCGVAQVRFVTGNKILSILKSKGLAPDLPEALYHLIKKAVAVWKHLERNRKDKDAKSRLFLRESRIHRLTGYYKTQ
;
A
#
# COMPACT_ATOMS: atom_id res chain seq x y z
N MET A 1 19.12 -7.92 17.57
CA MET A 1 18.85 -6.55 17.11
C MET A 1 18.23 -6.52 15.71
N SER A 2 18.96 -6.82 14.64
CA SER A 2 18.39 -6.82 13.27
C SER A 2 17.33 -7.92 13.08
N ASP A 3 17.54 -9.11 13.63
CA ASP A 3 16.60 -10.23 13.48
C ASP A 3 15.31 -10.08 14.28
N ASP A 4 15.36 -9.51 15.49
CA ASP A 4 14.16 -9.16 16.28
C ASP A 4 13.22 -8.21 15.52
N MET A 5 13.80 -7.24 14.79
CA MET A 5 13.04 -6.30 13.96
C MET A 5 12.37 -6.98 12.78
N LYS A 6 13.09 -7.88 12.09
CA LYS A 6 12.50 -8.69 11.00
C LYS A 6 11.35 -9.55 11.54
N GLU A 7 11.52 -10.19 12.69
CA GLU A 7 10.49 -11.02 13.30
C GLU A 7 9.23 -10.21 13.64
N LYS A 8 9.40 -9.00 14.18
CA LYS A 8 8.29 -8.09 14.46
C LYS A 8 7.56 -7.65 13.19
N ILE A 9 8.30 -7.35 12.12
CA ILE A 9 7.73 -7.06 10.79
C ILE A 9 6.90 -8.25 10.29
N TYR A 10 7.40 -9.48 10.40
CA TYR A 10 6.67 -10.67 9.97
C TYR A 10 5.39 -10.90 10.78
N LYS A 11 5.43 -10.68 12.10
CA LYS A 11 4.25 -10.75 12.97
C LYS A 11 3.19 -9.73 12.56
N LEU A 12 3.59 -8.50 12.21
CA LEU A 12 2.66 -7.45 11.79
C LEU A 12 2.05 -7.73 10.41
N ILE A 13 2.82 -8.27 9.45
CA ILE A 13 2.26 -8.69 8.15
C ILE A 13 1.29 -9.84 8.28
N LYS A 14 1.57 -10.83 9.14
CA LYS A 14 0.62 -11.94 9.40
C LYS A 14 -0.71 -11.46 9.99
N LYS A 15 -0.72 -10.29 10.66
CA LYS A 15 -1.94 -9.63 11.13
C LYS A 15 -2.72 -8.91 10.00
N GLY A 16 -2.21 -8.92 8.77
CA GLY A 16 -2.83 -8.28 7.61
C GLY A 16 -2.57 -6.78 7.49
N LEU A 17 -1.60 -6.25 8.24
CA LEU A 17 -1.22 -4.83 8.15
C LEU A 17 -0.44 -4.56 6.87
N THR A 18 -0.60 -3.37 6.30
CA THR A 18 0.13 -3.01 5.09
C THR A 18 1.56 -2.57 5.41
N PRO A 19 2.52 -2.74 4.48
CA PRO A 19 3.91 -2.29 4.68
C PRO A 19 4.02 -0.83 5.12
N SER A 20 3.15 0.05 4.61
CA SER A 20 3.08 1.45 5.01
C SER A 20 2.63 1.63 6.47
N GLN A 21 1.59 0.91 6.89
CA GLN A 21 1.12 0.92 8.29
C GLN A 21 2.17 0.37 9.25
N ILE A 22 2.89 -0.68 8.85
CA ILE A 22 3.97 -1.27 9.65
C ILE A 22 5.08 -0.25 9.90
N GLY A 23 5.45 0.53 8.88
CA GLY A 23 6.45 1.59 9.04
C GLY A 23 6.05 2.64 10.09
N VAL A 24 4.76 3.00 10.14
CA VAL A 24 4.22 3.93 11.13
C VAL A 24 4.25 3.31 12.54
N ILE A 25 3.77 2.08 12.68
CA ILE A 25 3.75 1.37 13.97
C ILE A 25 5.17 1.19 14.52
N LEU A 26 6.14 0.86 13.66
CA LEU A 26 7.53 0.69 14.09
C LEU A 26 8.17 2.01 14.54
N ARG A 27 7.73 3.13 13.97
CA ARG A 27 8.15 4.47 14.39
C ARG A 27 7.57 4.81 15.76
N ASP A 28 6.25 4.65 15.90
CA ASP A 28 5.53 5.12 17.08
C ASP A 28 5.70 4.20 18.29
N SER A 29 5.70 2.88 18.08
CA SER A 29 5.78 1.89 19.18
C SER A 29 7.21 1.42 19.50
N CYS A 30 8.14 1.54 18.55
CA CYS A 30 9.49 0.98 18.68
C CYS A 30 10.60 2.04 18.62
N GLY A 31 10.25 3.32 18.39
CA GLY A 31 11.23 4.41 18.30
C GLY A 31 12.16 4.32 17.08
N VAL A 32 11.84 3.48 16.09
CA VAL A 32 12.69 3.32 14.90
C VAL A 32 12.28 4.32 13.84
N ALA A 33 13.11 5.34 13.61
CA ALA A 33 12.85 6.38 12.62
C ALA A 33 12.70 5.80 11.20
N GLN A 34 13.65 4.94 10.78
CA GLN A 34 13.55 4.20 9.51
C GLN A 34 14.12 2.78 9.61
N VAL A 35 13.35 1.81 9.12
CA VAL A 35 13.71 0.38 9.09
C VAL A 35 14.96 0.11 8.26
N ARG A 36 15.23 0.94 7.25
CA ARG A 36 16.40 0.80 6.36
C ARG A 36 17.72 0.94 7.12
N PHE A 37 17.82 1.84 8.10
CA PHE A 37 19.08 2.05 8.84
C PHE A 37 19.40 0.90 9.79
N VAL A 38 18.36 0.27 10.37
CA VAL A 38 18.54 -0.84 11.32
C VAL A 38 18.80 -2.16 10.59
N THR A 39 18.08 -2.40 9.50
CA THR A 39 18.04 -3.72 8.84
C THR A 39 18.83 -3.78 7.53
N GLY A 40 19.35 -2.64 7.05
CA GLY A 40 20.01 -2.49 5.74
C GLY A 40 19.05 -2.52 4.53
N ASN A 41 17.88 -3.14 4.69
CA ASN A 41 16.89 -3.35 3.64
C ASN A 41 15.58 -2.58 3.88
N LYS A 42 14.86 -2.26 2.79
CA LYS A 42 13.50 -1.72 2.85
C LYS A 42 12.51 -2.82 3.27
N ILE A 43 11.41 -2.42 3.91
CA ILE A 43 10.34 -3.34 4.36
C ILE A 43 9.89 -4.27 3.21
N LEU A 44 9.58 -3.72 2.04
CA LEU A 44 9.17 -4.51 0.87
C LEU A 44 10.22 -5.55 0.43
N SER A 45 11.51 -5.24 0.55
CA SER A 45 12.58 -6.19 0.21
C SER A 45 12.61 -7.35 1.21
N ILE A 46 12.50 -7.06 2.51
CA ILE A 46 12.44 -8.05 3.58
C ILE A 46 11.23 -8.99 3.39
N LEU A 47 10.09 -8.45 2.94
CA LEU A 47 8.89 -9.24 2.66
C LEU A 47 9.03 -10.12 1.42
N LYS A 48 9.69 -9.61 0.37
CA LYS A 48 10.00 -10.40 -0.84
C LYS A 48 10.89 -11.59 -0.49
N SER A 49 11.92 -11.40 0.32
CA SER A 49 12.83 -12.48 0.74
C SER A 49 12.13 -13.63 1.47
N LYS A 50 10.97 -13.38 2.08
CA LYS A 50 10.18 -14.40 2.80
C LYS A 50 8.93 -14.86 2.04
N GLY A 51 8.70 -14.37 0.82
CA GLY A 51 7.51 -14.70 0.03
C GLY A 51 6.19 -14.16 0.62
N LEU A 52 6.25 -13.18 1.51
CA LEU A 52 5.07 -12.54 2.11
C LEU A 52 4.73 -11.19 1.44
N ALA A 53 5.33 -10.93 0.28
CA ALA A 53 5.07 -9.73 -0.47
C ALA A 53 3.70 -9.83 -1.17
N PRO A 54 2.87 -8.78 -1.13
CA PRO A 54 1.64 -8.76 -1.90
C PRO A 54 1.94 -8.78 -3.40
N ASP A 55 1.16 -9.55 -4.16
CA ASP A 55 1.28 -9.66 -5.62
C ASP A 55 1.05 -8.32 -6.32
N LEU A 56 0.15 -7.52 -5.76
CA LEU A 56 -0.15 -6.18 -6.26
C LEU A 56 0.55 -5.12 -5.39
N PRO A 57 1.17 -4.09 -6.01
CA PRO A 57 1.68 -2.95 -5.26
C PRO A 57 0.59 -2.28 -4.41
N GLU A 58 0.90 -2.01 -3.15
CA GLU A 58 -0.04 -1.41 -2.17
C GLU A 58 -0.69 -0.12 -2.70
N ALA A 59 0.07 0.71 -3.41
CA ALA A 59 -0.40 1.97 -3.97
C ALA A 59 -1.50 1.76 -5.03
N LEU A 60 -1.34 0.74 -5.89
CA LEU A 60 -2.31 0.44 -6.94
C LEU A 60 -3.59 -0.15 -6.34
N TYR A 61 -3.45 -1.06 -5.37
CA TYR A 61 -4.57 -1.64 -4.63
C TYR A 61 -5.47 -0.57 -4.00
N HIS A 62 -4.89 0.39 -3.28
CA HIS A 62 -5.68 1.44 -2.61
C HIS A 62 -6.34 2.43 -3.58
N LEU A 63 -5.70 2.70 -4.73
CA LEU A 63 -6.32 3.53 -5.76
C LEU A 63 -7.55 2.86 -6.37
N ILE A 64 -7.44 1.57 -6.70
CA ILE A 64 -8.56 0.76 -7.22
C ILE A 64 -9.67 0.66 -6.18
N LYS A 65 -9.34 0.32 -4.93
CA LYS A 65 -10.32 0.22 -3.83
C LYS A 65 -11.14 1.50 -3.68
N LYS A 66 -10.50 2.67 -3.76
CA LYS A 66 -11.18 3.95 -3.66
C LYS A 66 -11.94 4.33 -4.94
N ALA A 67 -11.50 3.87 -6.12
CA ALA A 67 -12.28 4.04 -7.36
C ALA A 67 -13.58 3.24 -7.32
N VAL A 68 -13.53 1.98 -6.86
CA VAL A 68 -14.70 1.12 -6.66
C VAL A 68 -15.70 1.75 -5.68
N ALA A 69 -15.21 2.33 -4.59
CA ALA A 69 -16.06 3.03 -3.62
C ALA A 69 -16.76 4.26 -4.23
N VAL A 70 -16.05 5.06 -5.04
CA VAL A 70 -16.64 6.22 -5.74
C VAL A 70 -17.64 5.77 -6.80
N TRP A 71 -17.38 4.67 -7.49
CA TRP A 71 -18.33 4.12 -8.45
C TRP A 71 -19.63 3.71 -7.72
N LYS A 72 -19.54 2.92 -6.65
CA LYS A 72 -20.72 2.56 -5.84
C LYS A 72 -21.51 3.77 -5.32
N HIS A 73 -20.84 4.87 -5.00
CA HIS A 73 -21.49 6.14 -4.62
C HIS A 73 -22.27 6.75 -5.78
N LEU A 74 -21.68 6.79 -6.98
CA LEU A 74 -22.29 7.37 -8.19
C LEU A 74 -23.45 6.53 -8.73
N GLU A 75 -23.48 5.22 -8.51
CA GLU A 75 -24.63 4.36 -8.85
C GLU A 75 -25.92 4.87 -8.20
N ARG A 76 -25.81 5.34 -6.95
CA ARG A 76 -26.91 5.91 -6.17
C ARG A 76 -27.10 7.41 -6.44
N ASN A 77 -26.01 8.13 -6.65
CA ASN A 77 -25.98 9.60 -6.81
C ASN A 77 -25.60 10.02 -8.23
N ARG A 78 -26.45 9.68 -9.21
CA ARG A 78 -26.15 9.90 -10.65
C ARG A 78 -25.94 11.35 -11.07
N LYS A 79 -26.43 12.32 -10.28
CA LYS A 79 -26.32 13.76 -10.55
C LYS A 79 -25.02 14.39 -10.03
N ASP A 80 -24.23 13.66 -9.26
CA ASP A 80 -22.97 14.15 -8.69
C ASP A 80 -21.87 14.23 -9.76
N LYS A 81 -21.85 15.35 -10.48
CA LYS A 81 -20.90 15.63 -11.57
C LYS A 81 -19.46 15.73 -11.06
N ASP A 82 -19.29 16.20 -9.83
CA ASP A 82 -17.97 16.39 -9.24
C ASP A 82 -17.34 15.04 -8.87
N ALA A 83 -18.08 14.14 -8.23
CA ALA A 83 -17.61 12.78 -7.98
C ALA A 83 -17.30 12.02 -9.29
N LYS A 84 -18.09 12.24 -10.36
CA LYS A 84 -17.80 11.68 -11.69
C LYS A 84 -16.48 12.19 -12.26
N SER A 85 -16.22 13.49 -12.18
CA SER A 85 -14.93 14.08 -12.60
C SER A 85 -13.76 13.50 -11.80
N ARG A 86 -13.92 13.39 -10.47
CA ARG A 86 -12.91 12.80 -9.59
C ARG A 86 -12.65 11.31 -9.85
N LEU A 87 -13.67 10.55 -10.28
CA LEU A 87 -13.51 9.17 -10.69
C LEU A 87 -12.62 9.06 -11.94
N PHE A 88 -12.89 9.88 -12.96
CA PHE A 88 -12.11 9.89 -14.20
C PHE A 88 -10.62 10.20 -13.96
N LEU A 89 -10.32 11.19 -13.11
CA LEU A 89 -8.94 11.53 -12.73
C LEU A 89 -8.25 10.37 -12.01
N ARG A 90 -8.98 9.64 -11.17
CA ARG A 90 -8.48 8.48 -10.43
C ARG A 90 -8.21 7.31 -11.36
N GLU A 91 -9.12 7.00 -12.28
CA GLU A 91 -8.95 5.97 -13.30
C GLU A 91 -7.75 6.28 -14.21
N SER A 92 -7.64 7.53 -14.68
CA SER A 92 -6.48 8.01 -15.44
C SER A 92 -5.16 7.77 -14.70
N ARG A 93 -5.13 8.01 -13.37
CA ARG A 93 -3.95 7.73 -12.53
C ARG A 93 -3.67 6.23 -12.40
N ILE A 94 -4.70 5.40 -12.25
CA ILE A 94 -4.58 3.94 -12.19
C ILE A 94 -3.98 3.40 -13.49
N HIS A 95 -4.48 3.85 -14.65
CA HIS A 95 -3.96 3.44 -15.95
C HIS A 95 -2.47 3.78 -16.11
N ARG A 96 -2.07 4.99 -15.74
CA ARG A 96 -0.65 5.42 -15.78
C ARG A 96 0.24 4.55 -14.88
N LEU A 97 -0.18 4.29 -13.65
CA LEU A 97 0.59 3.45 -12.72
C LEU A 97 0.65 1.99 -13.18
N THR A 98 -0.45 1.46 -13.71
CA THR A 98 -0.50 0.12 -14.27
C THR A 98 0.45 -0.02 -15.45
N GLY A 99 0.55 0.99 -16.32
CA GLY A 99 1.54 1.04 -17.39
C GLY A 99 2.97 0.92 -16.87
N TYR A 100 3.33 1.71 -15.85
CA TYR A 100 4.67 1.65 -15.24
C TYR A 100 5.01 0.27 -14.68
N TYR A 101 4.08 -0.35 -13.94
CA TYR A 101 4.31 -1.69 -13.35
C TYR A 101 4.23 -2.84 -14.36
N LYS A 102 3.65 -2.64 -15.55
CA LYS A 102 3.66 -3.63 -16.63
C LYS A 102 4.93 -3.57 -17.48
N THR A 103 5.53 -2.39 -17.61
CA THR A 103 6.79 -2.20 -18.34
C THR A 103 8.01 -2.62 -17.52
N GLN A 104 7.89 -2.62 -16.19
CA GLN A 104 8.88 -3.17 -15.25
C GLN A 104 8.79 -4.69 -15.18
#